data_AF-A0A955U4M2-F1
#
_entry.id   AF-A0A955U4M2-F1
#
_cell.length_a   1.000
_cell.length_b   1.000
_cell.length_c   1.000
_cell.angle_alpha   90.00
_cell.angle_beta   90.00
_cell.angle_gamma   90.00
#
_symmetry.space_group_name_H-M   'P 1'
#
loop_
_entity.id
_entity.type
_entity.pdbx_description
1 polymer ?
#
loop_
_entity_poly.entity_id
_entity_poly.type
_entity_poly.pdbx_seq_one_letter_code
_entity_poly.pdbx_strand_id
1 'polypeptide(L)'
;LRETLIQGLRRLAEEDREAWAMLRLRHNEALLGASLADPRLFEVLKDCLTVPTNQEPMTLPEIRDRSEGRLVQATGVASSGSVWFRSLSAPLISGHRFGVAPFVARWAREEAVEVVRLGDGSEQQLFELVDLEPEASAALRTLFARPQTAVLPARFAPHTLPAVLLEDAEARLKQVLEDDAASARIAHGILSLARDVTRAIEERPVFRLYVNLDHPLVERALQARDPSLAAWVTSFAELTSSVDGDLGAALATQLASMQSLLCPPSKEDR
;
A
#
# COMPACT_ATOMS: atom_id res chain seq x y z
N LEU A 1 21.15 -23.76 27.36
CA LEU A 1 20.96 -23.83 25.89
C LEU A 1 20.45 -22.50 25.32
N ARG A 2 19.25 -22.03 25.68
CA ARG A 2 18.67 -20.75 25.19
C ARG A 2 19.57 -19.54 25.44
N GLU A 3 20.14 -19.41 26.64
CA GLU A 3 21.08 -18.32 26.98
C GLU A 3 22.35 -18.36 26.13
N THR A 4 22.95 -19.55 25.96
CA THR A 4 24.12 -19.75 25.10
C THR A 4 23.85 -19.38 23.65
N LEU A 5 22.63 -19.64 23.17
CA LEU A 5 22.22 -19.33 21.80
C LEU A 5 22.02 -17.82 21.60
N ILE A 6 21.42 -17.12 22.56
CA ILE A 6 21.27 -15.65 22.53
C ILE A 6 22.65 -14.98 22.54
N GLN A 7 23.54 -15.39 23.46
CA GLN A 7 24.90 -14.84 23.53
C GLN A 7 25.72 -15.15 22.26
N GLY A 8 25.54 -16.36 21.70
CA GLY A 8 26.16 -16.75 20.44
C GLY A 8 25.68 -15.90 19.27
N LEU A 9 24.36 -15.68 19.13
CA LEU A 9 23.79 -14.83 18.08
C LEU A 9 24.24 -13.38 18.20
N ARG A 10 24.27 -12.83 19.42
CA ARG A 10 24.78 -11.47 19.67
C ARG A 10 26.22 -11.35 19.18
N ARG A 11 27.07 -12.27 19.62
CA ARG A 11 28.48 -12.30 19.25
C ARG A 11 28.68 -12.41 17.74
N LEU A 12 27.86 -13.23 17.08
CA LEU A 12 27.93 -13.44 15.64
C LEU A 12 27.50 -12.19 14.86
N ALA A 13 26.50 -11.46 15.33
CA ALA A 13 26.09 -10.18 14.75
C ALA A 13 27.14 -9.07 14.94
N GLU A 14 27.89 -9.08 16.04
CA GLU A 14 28.90 -8.07 16.38
C GLU A 14 30.28 -8.35 15.77
N GLU A 15 30.73 -9.61 15.77
CA GLU A 15 32.12 -9.99 15.48
C GLU A 15 32.33 -10.60 14.08
N ASP A 16 31.31 -11.21 13.46
CA ASP A 16 31.45 -11.96 12.20
C ASP A 16 30.34 -11.61 11.19
N ARG A 17 30.60 -10.59 10.37
CA ARG A 17 29.64 -10.14 9.33
C ARG A 17 29.35 -11.21 8.28
N GLU A 18 30.31 -12.06 7.94
CA GLU A 18 30.14 -13.05 6.87
C GLU A 18 29.24 -14.19 7.35
N ALA A 19 29.51 -14.72 8.55
CA ALA A 19 28.64 -15.71 9.18
C ALA A 19 27.24 -15.13 9.44
N TRP A 20 27.15 -13.86 9.85
CA TRP A 20 25.88 -13.17 10.07
C TRP A 20 25.07 -13.02 8.78
N ALA A 21 25.70 -12.61 7.68
CA ALA A 21 25.04 -12.49 6.38
C ALA A 21 24.50 -13.84 5.90
N MET A 22 25.28 -14.92 6.04
CA MET A 22 24.85 -16.28 5.68
C MET A 22 23.69 -16.79 6.54
N LEU A 23 23.72 -16.50 7.84
CA LEU A 23 22.65 -16.86 8.77
C LEU A 23 21.36 -16.09 8.43
N ARG A 24 21.45 -14.79 8.15
CA ARG A 24 20.33 -13.97 7.69
C ARG A 24 19.73 -14.51 6.39
N LEU A 25 20.56 -14.80 5.38
CA LEU A 25 20.09 -15.32 4.10
C LEU A 25 19.21 -16.58 4.23
N ARG A 26 19.47 -17.43 5.23
CA ARG A 26 18.77 -18.72 5.38
C ARG A 26 17.68 -18.71 6.45
N HIS A 27 17.79 -17.85 7.45
CA HIS A 27 16.99 -17.95 8.67
C HIS A 27 16.32 -16.64 9.10
N ASN A 28 16.35 -15.58 8.29
CA ASN A 28 15.82 -14.27 8.68
C ASN A 28 14.34 -14.31 9.11
N GLU A 29 13.44 -14.95 8.37
CA GLU A 29 12.02 -15.06 8.79
C GLU A 29 11.84 -15.84 10.09
N ALA A 30 12.61 -16.92 10.28
CA ALA A 30 12.59 -17.69 11.52
C ALA A 30 13.10 -16.86 12.71
N LEU A 31 14.12 -16.02 12.52
CA LEU A 31 14.65 -15.11 13.54
C LEU A 31 13.68 -13.99 13.87
N LEU A 32 12.98 -13.42 12.87
CA LEU A 32 11.90 -12.46 13.09
C LEU A 32 10.85 -13.08 14.02
N GLY A 33 10.36 -14.28 13.70
CA GLY A 33 9.42 -15.02 14.55
C GLY A 33 9.97 -15.34 15.94
N ALA A 34 11.20 -15.83 16.04
CA ALA A 34 11.82 -16.22 17.31
C ALA A 34 12.05 -15.02 18.24
N SER A 35 12.43 -13.86 17.69
CA SER A 35 12.63 -12.63 18.44
C SER A 35 11.35 -12.15 19.13
N LEU A 36 10.17 -12.46 18.58
CA LEU A 36 8.88 -12.12 19.19
C LEU A 36 8.59 -12.95 20.45
N ALA A 37 9.17 -14.15 20.56
CA ALA A 37 8.96 -15.06 21.68
C ALA A 37 9.89 -14.79 22.89
N ASP A 38 10.95 -14.00 22.72
CA ASP A 38 11.90 -13.65 23.78
C ASP A 38 12.30 -12.17 23.74
N PRO A 39 11.93 -11.36 24.75
CA PRO A 39 12.30 -9.96 24.79
C PRO A 39 13.80 -9.69 24.69
N ARG A 40 14.65 -10.53 25.30
CA ARG A 40 16.11 -10.36 25.27
C ARG A 40 16.69 -10.65 23.90
N LEU A 41 16.14 -11.64 23.19
CA LEU A 41 16.54 -11.94 21.82
C LEU A 41 16.11 -10.81 20.87
N PHE A 42 14.94 -10.21 21.11
CA PHE A 42 14.49 -9.03 20.36
C PHE A 42 15.51 -7.91 20.47
N GLU A 43 15.88 -7.48 21.68
CA GLU A 43 16.84 -6.38 21.86
C GLU A 43 18.16 -6.60 21.12
N VAL A 44 18.65 -7.84 21.07
CA VAL A 44 19.90 -8.19 20.37
C VAL A 44 19.74 -8.11 18.85
N LEU A 45 18.57 -8.44 18.33
CA LEU A 45 18.36 -8.66 16.90
C LEU A 45 17.62 -7.52 16.19
N LYS A 46 16.95 -6.65 16.94
CA LYS A 46 15.93 -5.74 16.42
C LYS A 46 16.42 -4.81 15.31
N ASP A 47 17.69 -4.40 15.37
CA ASP A 47 18.32 -3.51 14.39
C ASP A 47 19.13 -4.24 13.31
N CYS A 48 19.31 -5.56 13.44
CA CYS A 48 20.17 -6.36 12.58
C CYS A 48 19.39 -7.25 11.60
N LEU A 49 18.11 -7.53 11.89
CA LEU A 49 17.24 -8.30 11.03
C LEU A 49 16.67 -7.43 9.91
N THR A 50 16.52 -8.04 8.74
CA THR A 50 15.88 -7.39 7.59
C THR A 50 14.42 -7.74 7.49
N VAL A 51 13.61 -6.82 7.01
CA VAL A 51 12.24 -7.09 6.57
C VAL A 51 12.17 -7.04 5.05
N PRO A 52 11.32 -7.87 4.42
CA PRO A 52 11.09 -7.80 2.98
C PRO A 52 10.42 -6.47 2.62
N THR A 53 10.89 -5.82 1.56
CA THR A 53 10.33 -4.55 1.06
C THR A 53 9.95 -4.66 -0.42
N ASN A 54 9.33 -3.61 -0.98
CA ASN A 54 9.11 -3.46 -2.42
C ASN A 54 10.41 -3.30 -3.23
N GLN A 55 11.55 -3.08 -2.59
CA GLN A 55 12.88 -2.97 -3.19
C GLN A 55 13.70 -4.22 -2.80
N GLU A 56 14.76 -4.04 -2.02
CA GLU A 56 15.57 -5.10 -1.42
C GLU A 56 15.23 -5.28 0.08
N PRO A 57 15.54 -6.43 0.69
CA PRO A 57 15.40 -6.59 2.14
C PRO A 57 16.25 -5.57 2.90
N MET A 58 15.63 -4.82 3.83
CA MET A 58 16.28 -3.73 4.59
C MET A 58 15.97 -3.85 6.08
N THR A 59 16.86 -3.33 6.92
CA THR A 59 16.64 -3.24 8.36
C THR A 59 15.66 -2.11 8.69
N LEU A 60 15.00 -2.17 9.84
CA LEU A 60 14.05 -1.12 10.24
C LEU A 60 14.72 0.26 10.44
N PRO A 61 15.94 0.36 10.99
CA PRO A 61 16.68 1.62 11.01
C PRO A 61 16.93 2.20 9.61
N GLU A 62 17.39 1.38 8.65
CA GLU A 62 17.61 1.83 7.27
C GLU A 62 16.32 2.34 6.60
N ILE A 63 15.19 1.67 6.86
CA ILE A 63 13.89 2.08 6.33
C ILE A 63 13.45 3.40 6.95
N ARG A 64 13.57 3.57 8.27
CA ARG A 64 13.25 4.81 8.97
C ARG A 64 14.03 5.98 8.39
N ASP A 65 15.33 5.79 8.17
CA ASP A 65 16.22 6.84 7.68
C ASP A 65 15.90 7.24 6.22
N ARG A 66 15.40 6.30 5.40
CA ARG A 66 14.96 6.56 4.02
C ARG A 66 13.53 7.09 3.90
N SER A 67 12.72 6.98 4.94
CA SER A 67 11.28 7.30 4.93
C SER A 67 10.93 8.46 5.85
N GLU A 68 11.85 9.41 6.07
CA GLU A 68 11.60 10.62 6.88
C GLU A 68 11.14 10.30 8.32
N GLY A 69 11.60 9.20 8.90
CA GLY A 69 11.27 8.84 10.28
C GLY A 69 10.01 7.99 10.47
N ARG A 70 9.29 7.62 9.41
CA ARG A 70 8.09 6.75 9.47
C ARG A 70 8.33 5.41 8.78
N LEU A 71 7.58 4.39 9.18
CA LEU A 71 7.55 3.09 8.50
C LEU A 71 6.23 2.94 7.77
N VAL A 72 6.27 2.54 6.49
CA VAL A 72 5.05 2.21 5.75
C VAL A 72 5.01 0.72 5.47
N GLN A 73 3.88 0.09 5.78
CA GLN A 73 3.70 -1.35 5.68
C GLN A 73 2.45 -1.70 4.87
N ALA A 74 2.60 -2.60 3.90
CA ALA A 74 1.49 -3.23 3.21
C ALA A 74 0.81 -4.30 4.09
N THR A 75 -0.51 -4.32 4.11
CA THR A 75 -1.31 -5.32 4.84
C THR A 75 -1.60 -6.58 4.01
N GLY A 76 -1.58 -6.49 2.67
CA GLY A 76 -1.89 -7.57 1.72
C GLY A 76 -0.69 -8.12 0.92
N VAL A 77 -0.95 -9.18 0.14
CA VAL A 77 0.03 -9.87 -0.72
C VAL A 77 0.30 -9.07 -2.00
N ALA A 78 -0.76 -8.59 -2.66
CA ALA A 78 -0.69 -7.62 -3.75
C ALA A 78 -1.00 -6.24 -3.15
N SER A 79 0.05 -5.52 -2.73
CA SER A 79 -0.18 -4.20 -2.13
C SER A 79 -0.41 -3.18 -3.24
N SER A 80 -1.69 -2.92 -3.54
CA SER A 80 -2.12 -1.68 -4.17
C SER A 80 -1.35 -0.52 -3.52
N GLY A 81 -0.58 0.24 -4.32
CA GLY A 81 0.34 1.28 -3.83
C GLY A 81 1.84 0.95 -3.90
N SER A 82 2.24 -0.29 -4.22
CA SER A 82 3.66 -0.65 -4.41
C SER A 82 4.34 0.15 -5.52
N VAL A 83 3.61 0.39 -6.63
CA VAL A 83 4.06 1.20 -7.76
C VAL A 83 4.26 2.66 -7.36
N TRP A 84 3.39 3.20 -6.50
CA TRP A 84 3.52 4.54 -5.95
C TRP A 84 4.76 4.68 -5.06
N PHE A 85 4.99 3.74 -4.14
CA PHE A 85 6.20 3.74 -3.32
C PHE A 85 7.48 3.54 -4.16
N ARG A 86 7.42 2.75 -5.23
CA ARG A 86 8.54 2.61 -6.18
C ARG A 86 8.83 3.90 -6.92
N SER A 87 7.81 4.63 -7.39
CA SER A 87 8.02 5.92 -8.07
C SER A 87 8.58 6.99 -7.14
N LEU A 88 8.27 6.91 -5.84
CA LEU A 88 8.87 7.73 -4.79
C LEU A 88 10.28 7.29 -4.39
N SER A 89 10.78 6.15 -4.89
CA SER A 89 11.98 5.48 -4.37
C SER A 89 11.93 5.23 -2.85
N ALA A 90 10.72 5.16 -2.28
CA ALA A 90 10.49 4.97 -0.86
C ALA A 90 10.30 3.47 -0.54
N PRO A 91 10.86 2.98 0.58
CA PRO A 91 10.69 1.59 0.98
C PRO A 91 9.27 1.35 1.54
N LEU A 92 8.63 0.30 1.03
CA LEU A 92 7.34 -0.21 1.50
C LEU A 92 7.54 -1.63 2.05
N ILE A 93 7.21 -1.85 3.33
CA ILE A 93 7.38 -3.14 4.01
C ILE A 93 6.29 -4.14 3.58
N SER A 94 6.69 -5.34 3.21
CA SER A 94 5.80 -6.47 2.88
C SER A 94 5.28 -7.15 4.15
N GLY A 95 4.25 -6.57 4.77
CA GLY A 95 3.73 -7.00 6.07
C GLY A 95 3.00 -8.34 6.10
N HIS A 96 2.61 -8.88 4.93
CA HIS A 96 1.94 -10.18 4.81
C HIS A 96 2.83 -11.39 5.14
N ARG A 97 4.16 -11.18 5.23
CA ARG A 97 5.14 -12.23 5.51
C ARG A 97 5.13 -12.61 6.98
N PHE A 98 5.38 -13.90 7.26
CA PHE A 98 5.30 -14.43 8.61
C PHE A 98 6.23 -13.68 9.58
N GLY A 99 5.68 -13.22 10.71
CA GLY A 99 6.44 -12.52 11.74
C GLY A 99 6.78 -11.05 11.44
N VAL A 100 6.64 -10.57 10.20
CA VAL A 100 7.05 -9.20 9.82
C VAL A 100 6.17 -8.15 10.50
N ALA A 101 4.85 -8.18 10.29
CA ALA A 101 3.93 -7.22 10.89
C ALA A 101 4.06 -7.08 12.43
N PRO A 102 4.05 -8.18 13.21
CA PRO A 102 4.23 -8.07 14.66
C PRO A 102 5.65 -7.61 15.07
N PHE A 103 6.68 -7.95 14.29
CA PHE A 103 8.05 -7.48 14.54
C PHE A 103 8.17 -5.97 14.33
N VAL A 104 7.67 -5.45 13.20
CA VAL A 104 7.62 -4.01 12.88
C VAL A 104 6.85 -3.26 13.95
N ALA A 105 5.66 -3.74 14.32
CA ALA A 105 4.83 -3.10 15.33
C ALA A 105 5.50 -3.06 16.71
N ARG A 106 6.31 -4.06 17.05
CA ARG A 106 7.06 -4.07 18.30
C ARG A 106 8.24 -3.10 18.26
N TRP A 107 9.06 -3.14 17.21
CA TRP A 107 10.20 -2.24 17.04
C TRP A 107 9.77 -0.79 17.06
N ALA A 108 8.72 -0.45 16.29
CA ALA A 108 8.20 0.90 16.22
C ALA A 108 7.67 1.41 17.56
N ARG A 109 7.11 0.53 18.41
CA ARG A 109 6.70 0.89 19.76
C ARG A 109 7.88 1.20 20.67
N GLU A 110 8.95 0.40 20.60
CA GLU A 110 10.15 0.59 21.42
C GLU A 110 10.94 1.84 21.00
N GLU A 111 11.00 2.11 19.69
CA GLU A 111 11.74 3.24 19.11
C GLU A 111 10.88 4.51 18.91
N ALA A 112 9.61 4.49 19.36
CA ALA A 112 8.64 5.58 19.21
C ALA A 112 8.49 6.08 17.75
N VAL A 113 8.47 5.15 16.80
CA VAL A 113 8.32 5.40 15.35
C VAL A 113 6.88 5.15 14.91
N GLU A 114 6.38 5.98 14.01
CA GLU A 114 5.06 5.80 13.42
C GLU A 114 5.05 4.66 12.38
N VAL A 115 3.99 3.84 12.40
CA VAL A 115 3.75 2.82 11.38
C VAL A 115 2.44 3.14 10.66
N VAL A 116 2.54 3.50 9.38
CA VAL A 116 1.40 3.68 8.49
C VAL A 116 1.15 2.37 7.75
N ARG A 117 -0.10 1.92 7.74
CA ARG A 117 -0.50 0.67 7.10
C ARG A 117 -1.33 0.98 5.86
N LEU A 118 -0.92 0.46 4.72
CA LEU A 118 -1.70 0.58 3.50
C LEU A 118 -2.91 -0.34 3.56
N GLY A 119 -4.10 0.26 3.44
CA GLY A 119 -5.38 -0.45 3.28
C GLY A 119 -6.24 -0.49 4.52
N ASP A 120 -5.81 0.07 5.66
CA ASP A 120 -6.65 0.15 6.88
C ASP A 120 -7.21 1.57 7.14
N GLY A 121 -6.95 2.52 6.25
CA GLY A 121 -7.36 3.92 6.38
C GLY A 121 -6.27 4.83 6.94
N SER A 122 -5.27 4.29 7.63
CA SER A 122 -4.14 5.11 8.12
C SER A 122 -3.33 5.71 6.97
N GLU A 123 -3.39 5.13 5.77
CA GLU A 123 -2.71 5.65 4.59
C GLU A 123 -3.17 7.05 4.17
N GLN A 124 -4.35 7.51 4.61
CA GLN A 124 -4.82 8.87 4.32
C GLN A 124 -3.84 9.94 4.77
N GLN A 125 -3.03 9.67 5.80
CA GLN A 125 -1.99 10.57 6.30
C GLN A 125 -0.81 10.75 5.32
N LEU A 126 -0.70 9.89 4.31
CA LEU A 126 0.28 10.00 3.24
C LEU A 126 -0.20 10.93 2.11
N PHE A 127 -1.47 11.38 2.16
CA PHE A 127 -2.11 12.22 1.16
C PHE A 127 -2.56 13.54 1.80
N GLU A 128 -2.39 14.65 1.09
CA GLU A 128 -3.06 15.89 1.45
C GLU A 128 -4.47 15.87 0.85
N LEU A 129 -5.47 15.45 1.64
CA LEU A 129 -6.87 15.44 1.20
C LEU A 129 -7.39 16.86 1.04
N VAL A 130 -8.10 17.12 -0.06
CA VAL A 130 -8.60 18.47 -0.39
C VAL A 130 -10.12 18.50 -0.34
N ASP A 131 -10.68 19.30 0.56
CA ASP A 131 -12.11 19.57 0.59
C ASP A 131 -12.50 20.47 -0.58
N LEU A 132 -13.11 19.87 -1.61
CA LEU A 132 -13.61 20.58 -2.79
C LEU A 132 -15.00 21.13 -2.54
N GLU A 133 -15.28 22.29 -3.15
CA GLU A 133 -16.63 22.84 -3.25
C GLU A 133 -17.64 21.80 -3.79
N PRO A 134 -18.92 21.81 -3.35
CA PRO A 134 -19.89 20.77 -3.68
C PRO A 134 -20.03 20.48 -5.19
N GLU A 135 -19.97 21.53 -6.02
CA GLU A 135 -20.04 21.38 -7.49
C GLU A 135 -18.81 20.67 -8.05
N ALA A 136 -17.61 21.06 -7.62
CA ALA A 136 -16.36 20.43 -8.04
C ALA A 136 -16.28 18.98 -7.56
N SER A 137 -16.71 18.72 -6.33
CA SER A 137 -16.81 17.37 -5.76
C SER A 137 -17.80 16.50 -6.53
N ALA A 138 -18.94 17.06 -6.95
CA ALA A 138 -19.91 16.36 -7.80
C ALA A 138 -19.34 16.05 -9.19
N ALA A 139 -18.67 17.01 -9.84
CA ALA A 139 -18.04 16.80 -11.14
C ALA A 139 -16.95 15.71 -11.09
N LEU A 140 -16.12 15.72 -10.05
CA LEU A 140 -15.08 14.72 -9.82
C LEU A 140 -15.69 13.33 -9.61
N ARG A 141 -16.76 13.22 -8.81
CA ARG A 141 -17.50 11.96 -8.66
C ARG A 141 -18.13 11.50 -9.98
N THR A 142 -18.74 12.39 -10.76
CA THR A 142 -19.34 12.03 -12.05
C THR A 142 -18.32 11.46 -13.03
N LEU A 143 -17.10 12.00 -13.04
CA LEU A 143 -16.06 11.58 -13.98
C LEU A 143 -15.33 10.30 -13.54
N PHE A 144 -14.98 10.20 -12.26
CA PHE A 144 -14.07 9.18 -11.75
C PHE A 144 -14.74 8.06 -10.95
N ALA A 145 -16.02 8.19 -10.56
CA ALA A 145 -16.67 7.15 -9.78
C ALA A 145 -16.78 5.84 -10.58
N ARG A 146 -16.53 4.74 -9.88
CA ARG A 146 -16.70 3.37 -10.34
C ARG A 146 -17.43 2.57 -9.26
N PRO A 147 -18.07 1.44 -9.60
CA PRO A 147 -18.67 0.55 -8.61
C PRO A 147 -17.67 0.22 -7.49
N GLN A 148 -18.14 0.24 -6.24
CA GLN A 148 -17.33 -0.07 -5.05
C GLN A 148 -16.08 0.80 -4.84
N THR A 149 -15.98 1.97 -5.49
CA THR A 149 -14.81 2.86 -5.40
C THR A 149 -15.20 4.22 -4.82
N ALA A 150 -14.60 4.58 -3.69
CA ALA A 150 -14.65 5.93 -3.14
C ALA A 150 -13.63 6.81 -3.87
N VAL A 151 -14.07 7.93 -4.43
CA VAL A 151 -13.16 8.91 -5.06
C VAL A 151 -12.78 9.99 -4.05
N LEU A 152 -11.49 10.14 -3.80
CA LEU A 152 -10.92 11.08 -2.83
C LEU A 152 -10.04 12.10 -3.57
N PRO A 153 -10.39 13.40 -3.55
CA PRO A 153 -9.51 14.45 -4.04
C PRO A 153 -8.29 14.60 -3.12
N ALA A 154 -7.08 14.54 -3.68
CA ALA A 154 -5.85 14.62 -2.92
C ALA A 154 -4.74 15.35 -3.68
N ARG A 155 -3.72 15.81 -2.95
CA ARG A 155 -2.41 16.19 -3.48
C ARG A 155 -1.37 15.25 -2.91
N PHE A 156 -0.49 14.75 -3.77
CA PHE A 156 0.59 13.85 -3.37
C PHE A 156 1.71 13.81 -4.41
N ALA A 157 2.90 13.47 -3.94
CA ALA A 157 4.05 13.18 -4.79
C ALA A 157 4.04 11.71 -5.27
N PRO A 158 4.62 11.41 -6.44
CA PRO A 158 5.13 12.37 -7.41
C PRO A 158 3.99 12.98 -8.25
N HIS A 159 4.15 14.24 -8.69
CA HIS A 159 3.19 14.92 -9.56
C HIS A 159 3.03 14.27 -10.95
N THR A 160 3.86 13.27 -11.28
CA THR A 160 3.77 12.45 -12.48
C THR A 160 2.74 11.32 -12.37
N LEU A 161 2.20 11.06 -11.17
CA LEU A 161 1.21 10.03 -10.94
C LEU A 161 -0.20 10.66 -10.84
N PRO A 162 -1.12 10.36 -11.77
CA PRO A 162 -2.42 11.04 -11.83
C PRO A 162 -3.42 10.56 -10.76
N ALA A 163 -3.33 9.29 -10.37
CA ALA A 163 -4.18 8.72 -9.33
C ALA A 163 -3.56 7.46 -8.72
N VAL A 164 -3.95 7.14 -7.50
CA VAL A 164 -3.59 5.90 -6.80
C VAL A 164 -4.86 5.20 -6.35
N LEU A 165 -5.01 3.93 -6.74
CA LEU A 165 -6.09 3.07 -6.27
C LEU A 165 -5.56 2.19 -5.14
N LEU A 166 -6.18 2.27 -3.96
CA LEU A 166 -5.86 1.45 -2.79
C LEU A 166 -7.07 0.61 -2.40
N GLU A 167 -6.82 -0.64 -2.02
CA GLU A 167 -7.84 -1.54 -1.51
C GLU A 167 -8.01 -1.33 0.00
N ASP A 168 -9.26 -1.25 0.46
CA ASP A 168 -9.63 -1.26 1.86
C ASP A 168 -9.65 -2.72 2.34
N ALA A 169 -8.59 -3.12 3.04
CA ALA A 169 -8.38 -4.48 3.51
C ALA A 169 -9.48 -4.94 4.49
N GLU A 170 -10.04 -4.01 5.28
CA GLU A 170 -11.14 -4.32 6.21
C GLU A 170 -12.44 -4.55 5.43
N ALA A 171 -12.75 -3.67 4.47
CA ALA A 171 -13.91 -3.85 3.60
C ALA A 171 -13.81 -5.14 2.77
N ARG A 172 -12.63 -5.46 2.25
CA ARG A 172 -12.37 -6.69 1.49
C ARG A 172 -12.54 -7.94 2.35
N LEU A 173 -11.98 -7.94 3.57
CA LEU A 173 -12.13 -9.07 4.49
C LEU A 173 -13.60 -9.31 4.83
N LYS A 174 -14.35 -8.23 5.10
CA LYS A 174 -15.78 -8.31 5.37
C LYS A 174 -16.54 -8.91 4.18
N GLN A 175 -16.26 -8.46 2.96
CA GLN A 175 -16.89 -8.98 1.74
C GLN A 175 -16.62 -10.48 1.55
N VAL A 176 -15.36 -10.93 1.73
CA VAL A 176 -15.01 -12.36 1.63
C VAL A 176 -15.78 -13.20 2.65
N LEU A 177 -15.87 -12.73 3.90
CA LEU A 177 -16.63 -13.42 4.95
C LEU A 177 -18.14 -13.47 4.65
N GLU A 178 -18.69 -12.40 4.08
CA GLU A 178 -20.09 -12.32 3.68
C GLU A 178 -20.40 -13.25 2.49
N ASP A 179 -19.50 -13.32 1.51
CA ASP A 179 -19.59 -14.21 0.35
C ASP A 179 -19.52 -15.69 0.77
N ASP A 180 -18.62 -16.02 1.70
CA ASP A 180 -18.53 -17.37 2.29
C ASP A 180 -19.82 -17.72 3.05
N ALA A 181 -20.34 -16.79 3.86
CA ALA A 181 -21.59 -16.97 4.59
C ALA A 181 -22.81 -17.09 3.65
N ALA A 182 -22.82 -16.37 2.53
CA ALA A 182 -23.85 -16.47 1.50
C ALA A 182 -23.78 -17.81 0.77
N SER A 183 -22.58 -18.25 0.41
CA SER A 183 -22.33 -19.56 -0.21
C SER A 183 -22.76 -20.71 0.70
N ALA A 184 -22.45 -20.63 2.00
CA ALA A 184 -22.89 -21.61 2.99
C ALA A 184 -24.43 -21.67 3.11
N ARG A 185 -25.12 -20.52 3.05
CA ARG A 185 -26.60 -20.44 3.08
C ARG A 185 -27.24 -21.02 1.81
N ILE A 186 -26.65 -20.78 0.64
CA ILE A 186 -27.08 -21.38 -0.64
C ILE A 186 -26.96 -22.90 -0.58
N ALA A 187 -25.84 -23.41 -0.05
CA ALA A 187 -25.64 -24.85 0.14
C ALA A 187 -26.68 -25.49 1.09
N HIS A 188 -27.25 -24.71 2.02
CA HIS A 188 -28.30 -25.16 2.95
C HIS A 188 -29.74 -24.94 2.46
N GLY A 189 -29.96 -24.56 1.19
CA GLY A 189 -31.28 -24.64 0.54
C GLY A 189 -32.26 -23.48 0.81
N ILE A 190 -31.84 -22.37 1.43
CA ILE A 190 -32.68 -21.18 1.64
C ILE A 190 -32.59 -20.23 0.44
N LEU A 191 -32.97 -20.71 -0.75
CA LEU A 191 -32.82 -19.95 -2.01
C LEU A 191 -33.91 -18.90 -2.24
N SER A 192 -35.09 -19.05 -1.64
CA SER A 192 -36.27 -18.22 -1.94
C SER A 192 -36.31 -16.89 -1.15
N LEU A 193 -35.76 -16.87 0.08
CA LEU A 193 -35.77 -15.67 0.95
C LEU A 193 -34.53 -14.77 0.78
N ALA A 194 -33.47 -15.28 0.16
CA ALA A 194 -32.20 -14.57 0.07
C ALA A 194 -32.20 -13.42 -0.95
N ARG A 195 -32.98 -13.51 -2.03
CA ARG A 195 -33.01 -12.51 -3.11
C ARG A 195 -33.69 -11.20 -2.73
N ASP A 196 -34.67 -11.24 -1.84
CA ASP A 196 -35.40 -10.04 -1.41
C ASP A 196 -34.69 -9.30 -0.27
N VAL A 197 -33.80 -9.97 0.47
CA VAL A 197 -33.04 -9.38 1.60
C VAL A 197 -31.66 -8.86 1.17
N THR A 198 -31.07 -9.35 0.08
CA THR A 198 -29.79 -8.84 -0.45
C THR A 198 -29.89 -7.47 -1.14
N ARG A 199 -31.08 -6.88 -1.26
CA ARG A 199 -31.27 -5.57 -1.92
C ARG A 199 -30.98 -4.37 -1.01
N ALA A 200 -30.64 -4.59 0.26
CA ALA A 200 -30.29 -3.55 1.23
C ALA A 200 -28.85 -3.72 1.76
N ILE A 201 -27.92 -4.15 0.91
CA ILE A 201 -26.49 -4.15 1.25
C ILE A 201 -26.01 -2.72 1.01
N GLU A 202 -25.69 -2.01 2.09
CA GLU A 202 -24.88 -0.80 2.00
C GLU A 202 -23.55 -1.20 1.35
N GLU A 203 -23.43 -0.98 0.04
CA GLU A 203 -22.20 -1.21 -0.73
C GLU A 203 -21.12 -0.26 -0.21
N ARG A 204 -20.42 -0.69 0.84
CA ARG A 204 -19.25 0.03 1.33
C ARG A 204 -18.17 -0.09 0.25
N PRO A 205 -17.55 1.01 -0.18
CA PRO A 205 -16.52 0.97 -1.19
C PRO A 205 -15.34 0.16 -0.68
N VAL A 206 -14.92 -0.82 -1.49
CA VAL A 206 -13.78 -1.72 -1.22
C VAL A 206 -12.48 -1.09 -1.74
N PHE A 207 -12.60 -0.06 -2.58
CA PHE A 207 -11.46 0.67 -3.12
C PHE A 207 -11.56 2.17 -2.82
N ARG A 208 -10.41 2.81 -2.65
CA ARG A 208 -10.23 4.25 -2.51
C ARG A 208 -9.34 4.74 -3.65
N LEU A 209 -9.89 5.56 -4.53
CA LEU A 209 -9.18 6.21 -5.62
C LEU A 209 -8.78 7.62 -5.19
N TYR A 210 -7.51 7.80 -4.86
CA TYR A 210 -6.91 9.10 -4.59
C TYR A 210 -6.56 9.76 -5.92
N VAL A 211 -7.24 10.85 -6.25
CA VAL A 211 -7.06 11.61 -7.50
C VAL A 211 -6.12 12.78 -7.25
N ASN A 212 -4.98 12.83 -7.96
CA ASN A 212 -3.96 13.85 -7.77
C ASN A 212 -4.37 15.16 -8.46
N LEU A 213 -4.77 16.15 -7.67
CA LEU A 213 -5.18 17.46 -8.18
C LEU A 213 -4.03 18.29 -8.76
N ASP A 214 -2.77 17.94 -8.45
CA ASP A 214 -1.59 18.58 -9.04
C ASP A 214 -1.21 18.00 -10.41
N HIS A 215 -1.90 16.95 -10.86
CA HIS A 215 -1.54 16.27 -12.10
C HIS A 215 -2.20 16.94 -13.32
N PRO A 216 -1.45 17.35 -14.37
CA PRO A 216 -1.99 18.07 -15.52
C PRO A 216 -3.13 17.36 -16.27
N LEU A 217 -3.09 16.02 -16.37
CA LEU A 217 -4.18 15.25 -17.00
C LEU A 217 -5.47 15.25 -16.18
N VAL A 218 -5.36 15.28 -14.85
CA VAL A 218 -6.53 15.37 -13.96
C VAL A 218 -7.14 16.75 -14.07
N GLU A 219 -6.31 17.80 -14.03
CA GLU A 219 -6.74 19.17 -14.23
C GLU A 219 -7.47 19.34 -15.57
N ARG A 220 -6.88 18.83 -16.66
CA ARG A 220 -7.50 18.88 -17.99
C ARG A 220 -8.81 18.10 -18.07
N ALA A 221 -8.88 16.91 -17.45
CA ALA A 221 -10.11 16.11 -17.39
C ALA A 221 -11.23 16.85 -16.66
N LEU A 222 -10.91 17.56 -15.56
CA LEU A 222 -11.88 18.34 -14.79
C LEU A 222 -12.32 19.61 -15.55
N GLN A 223 -11.38 20.36 -16.13
CA GLN A 223 -11.67 21.58 -16.90
C GLN A 223 -12.50 21.30 -18.15
N ALA A 224 -12.13 20.28 -18.93
CA ALA A 224 -12.84 19.91 -20.15
C ALA A 224 -14.09 19.07 -19.88
N ARG A 225 -14.30 18.62 -18.63
CA ARG A 225 -15.29 17.59 -18.26
C ARG A 225 -15.22 16.38 -19.18
N ASP A 226 -14.01 15.93 -19.49
CA ASP A 226 -13.74 14.89 -20.49
C ASP A 226 -13.78 13.49 -19.83
N PRO A 227 -14.82 12.68 -20.10
CA PRO A 227 -14.96 11.34 -19.52
C PRO A 227 -13.91 10.36 -20.07
N SER A 228 -13.36 10.59 -21.26
CA SER A 228 -12.35 9.71 -21.85
C SER A 228 -11.00 9.86 -21.15
N LEU A 229 -10.61 11.09 -20.81
CA LEU A 229 -9.41 11.34 -20.01
C LEU A 229 -9.56 10.78 -18.58
N ALA A 230 -10.73 10.98 -17.97
CA ALA A 230 -11.02 10.42 -16.65
C ALA A 230 -10.97 8.87 -16.67
N ALA A 231 -11.56 8.24 -17.68
CA ALA A 231 -11.51 6.79 -17.85
C ALA A 231 -10.08 6.26 -17.97
N TRP A 232 -9.23 6.95 -18.73
CA TRP A 232 -7.83 6.55 -18.88
C TRP A 232 -7.05 6.66 -17.56
N VAL A 233 -7.25 7.73 -16.79
CA VAL A 233 -6.63 7.89 -15.46
C VAL A 233 -7.07 6.77 -14.52
N THR A 234 -8.37 6.45 -14.49
CA THR A 234 -8.89 5.37 -13.65
C THR A 234 -8.34 4.00 -14.08
N SER A 235 -8.36 3.67 -15.37
CA SER A 235 -7.82 2.41 -15.87
C SER A 235 -6.33 2.27 -15.63
N PHE A 236 -5.58 3.38 -15.71
CA PHE A 236 -4.18 3.37 -15.32
C PHE A 236 -4.02 3.04 -13.83
N ALA A 237 -4.78 3.69 -12.95
CA ALA A 237 -4.71 3.43 -11.51
C ALA A 237 -5.03 1.96 -11.20
N GLU A 238 -6.05 1.38 -11.83
CA GLU A 238 -6.43 -0.03 -11.73
C GLU A 238 -5.32 -0.98 -12.21
N LEU A 239 -4.66 -0.66 -13.33
CA LEU A 239 -3.53 -1.45 -13.84
C LEU A 239 -2.34 -1.39 -12.87
N THR A 240 -2.04 -0.24 -12.29
CA THR A 240 -0.93 -0.12 -11.33
C THR A 240 -1.21 -0.72 -9.96
N SER A 241 -2.47 -0.85 -9.57
CA SER A 241 -2.85 -1.52 -8.33
C SER A 241 -2.88 -3.04 -8.47
N SER A 242 -3.15 -3.56 -9.67
CA SER A 242 -3.28 -5.01 -9.94
C SER A 242 -1.99 -5.70 -10.34
N VAL A 243 -0.96 -4.94 -10.73
CA VAL A 243 0.31 -5.50 -11.22
C VAL A 243 1.37 -5.46 -10.12
N ASP A 244 1.81 -6.64 -9.69
CA ASP A 244 3.03 -6.79 -8.89
C ASP A 244 4.29 -6.57 -9.76
N GLY A 245 5.27 -5.83 -9.23
CA GLY A 245 6.64 -5.80 -9.78
C GLY A 245 6.93 -4.73 -10.85
N ASP A 246 7.84 -5.06 -11.78
CA ASP A 246 8.48 -4.12 -12.72
C ASP A 246 7.56 -3.59 -13.83
N LEU A 247 6.46 -4.29 -14.15
CA LEU A 247 5.50 -3.82 -15.16
C LEU A 247 4.79 -2.54 -14.73
N GLY A 248 4.44 -2.40 -13.45
CA GLY A 248 3.79 -1.18 -12.96
C GLY A 248 4.68 0.06 -13.09
N ALA A 249 5.98 -0.10 -12.85
CA ALA A 249 6.98 0.96 -13.04
C ALA A 249 7.21 1.29 -14.52
N ALA A 250 7.23 0.27 -15.40
CA ALA A 250 7.30 0.47 -16.84
C ALA A 250 6.07 1.23 -17.36
N LEU A 251 4.87 0.91 -16.85
CA LEU A 251 3.63 1.61 -17.18
C LEU A 251 3.63 3.06 -16.68
N ALA A 252 4.13 3.33 -15.47
CA ALA A 252 4.29 4.70 -14.97
C ALA A 252 5.29 5.53 -15.81
N THR A 253 6.34 4.90 -16.35
CA THR A 253 7.32 5.55 -17.24
C THR A 253 6.72 5.81 -18.62
N GLN A 254 5.95 4.87 -19.15
CA GLN A 254 5.18 5.05 -20.39
C GLN A 254 4.13 6.14 -20.25
N LEU A 255 3.49 6.26 -19.08
CA LEU A 255 2.59 7.36 -18.76
C LEU A 255 3.25 8.73 -18.88
N ALA A 256 4.42 8.92 -18.25
CA ALA A 256 5.14 10.19 -18.33
C ALA A 256 5.48 10.54 -19.79
N SER A 257 5.78 9.51 -20.60
CA SER A 257 6.02 9.66 -22.04
C SER A 257 4.75 10.03 -22.81
N MET A 258 3.61 9.38 -22.52
CA MET A 258 2.31 9.66 -23.13
C MET A 258 1.69 10.98 -22.69
N GLN A 259 1.97 11.44 -21.48
CA GLN A 259 1.54 12.74 -20.96
C GLN A 259 2.07 13.87 -21.83
N SER A 260 3.30 13.77 -22.31
CA SER A 260 3.87 14.76 -23.25
C SER A 260 3.12 14.84 -24.59
N LEU A 261 2.45 13.76 -24.99
CA LEU A 261 1.63 13.68 -26.20
C LEU A 261 0.19 14.14 -25.97
N LEU A 262 -0.39 13.83 -24.82
CA LEU A 262 -1.78 14.14 -24.46
C LEU A 262 -1.94 15.56 -23.89
N CYS A 263 -0.87 16.12 -23.34
CA CYS A 263 -0.84 17.45 -22.75
C CYS A 263 0.43 18.17 -23.23
N PRO A 264 0.48 18.64 -24.50
CA PRO A 264 1.61 19.42 -24.99
C PRO A 264 1.78 20.69 -24.12
N PRO A 265 3.01 21.14 -23.87
CA PRO A 265 3.25 22.33 -23.05
C PRO A 265 2.48 23.52 -23.63
N SER A 266 1.83 24.29 -22.75
CA SER A 266 1.13 25.51 -23.15
C SER A 266 2.13 26.49 -23.77
N LYS A 267 1.68 27.27 -24.75
CA LYS A 267 2.52 28.22 -25.50
C LYS A 267 3.08 29.38 -24.67
N GLU A 268 2.84 29.43 -23.36
CA GLU A 268 3.25 30.53 -22.48
C GLU A 268 4.61 30.32 -21.81
N ASP A 269 5.22 29.12 -21.90
CA ASP A 269 6.57 28.84 -21.38
C ASP A 269 7.67 28.89 -22.48
N ARG A 270 7.60 29.85 -23.41
CA ARG A 270 8.69 30.14 -24.37
C ARG A 270 9.11 31.60 -24.37
#